data_AF-A0A258EE53-F1
#
_entry.id   AF-A0A258EE53-F1
#
_cell.length_a   1.000
_cell.length_b   1.000
_cell.length_c   1.000
_cell.angle_alpha   90.00
_cell.angle_beta   90.00
_cell.angle_gamma   90.00
#
_symmetry.space_group_name_H-M   'P 1'
#
loop_
_entity.id
_entity.type
_entity.pdbx_description
1 polymer ?
#
loop_
_entity_poly.entity_id
_entity_poly.type
_entity_poly.pdbx_seq_one_letter_code
_entity_poly.pdbx_strand_id
1 'polypeptide(L)'
;MPRLMAVLSTVGTAAMLWVGGNIVIHGLDVTQLWAWPYKTIKYVATELANALPAAQGLVQWLVTAALDGVFGLILGVILIPFATRVVGPAIAAIWPGKST
;
A
#
# COMPACT_ATOMS: atom_id res chain seq x y z
N MET A 1 -9.10 22.18 13.36
CA MET A 1 -9.40 21.92 11.93
C MET A 1 -10.89 21.68 11.76
N PRO A 2 -11.53 22.15 10.68
CA PRO A 2 -12.88 21.74 10.32
C PRO A 2 -12.96 20.21 10.27
N ARG A 3 -13.98 19.59 10.89
CA ARG A 3 -14.09 18.12 10.96
C ARG A 3 -14.06 17.47 9.57
N LEU A 4 -14.63 18.13 8.57
CA LEU A 4 -14.61 17.69 7.18
C LEU A 4 -13.17 17.53 6.65
N MET A 5 -12.29 18.49 6.89
CA MET A 5 -10.90 18.46 6.42
C MET A 5 -10.11 17.32 7.06
N ALA A 6 -10.34 17.05 8.34
CA ALA A 6 -9.68 15.94 9.04
C ALA A 6 -10.12 14.57 8.47
N VAL A 7 -11.41 14.40 8.19
CA VAL A 7 -11.94 13.18 7.57
C VAL A 7 -11.35 12.99 6.17
N LEU A 8 -11.40 14.03 5.33
CA LEU A 8 -10.87 13.96 3.97
C LEU A 8 -9.36 13.64 3.95
N SER A 9 -8.58 14.25 4.84
CA SER A 9 -7.15 13.94 4.97
C SER A 9 -6.93 12.49 5.36
N THR A 10 -7.67 11.98 6.36
CA THR A 10 -7.48 10.62 6.87
C THR A 10 -7.86 9.59 5.81
N VAL A 11 -8.99 9.80 5.12
CA VAL A 11 -9.44 8.94 4.01
C VAL A 11 -8.45 9.01 2.85
N GLY A 12 -7.95 10.20 2.51
CA GLY A 12 -6.93 10.38 1.47
C GLY A 12 -5.64 9.62 1.78
N THR A 13 -5.14 9.70 3.02
CA THR A 13 -3.95 8.96 3.45
C THR A 13 -4.19 7.45 3.41
N ALA A 14 -5.34 6.97 3.91
CA ALA A 14 -5.70 5.57 3.83
C ALA A 14 -5.77 5.06 2.38
N ALA A 15 -6.34 5.86 1.47
CA ALA A 15 -6.43 5.54 0.05
C ALA A 15 -5.04 5.47 -0.60
N MET A 16 -4.13 6.40 -0.27
CA MET A 16 -2.75 6.37 -0.80
C MET A 16 -1.97 5.13 -0.33
N LEU A 17 -2.14 4.71 0.94
CA LEU A 17 -1.51 3.49 1.46
C LEU A 17 -2.03 2.23 0.76
N TRP A 18 -3.35 2.15 0.57
CA TRP A 18 -3.96 1.05 -0.17
C TRP A 18 -3.50 1.01 -1.63
N VAL A 19 -3.63 2.11 -2.38
CA VAL A 19 -3.23 2.17 -3.79
C VAL A 19 -1.74 1.88 -3.97
N GLY A 20 -0.89 2.45 -3.11
CA GLY A 20 0.56 2.19 -3.12
C GLY A 20 0.90 0.72 -2.84
N GLY A 21 0.24 0.11 -1.86
CA GLY A 21 0.42 -1.32 -1.54
C GLY A 21 0.04 -2.23 -2.69
N ASN A 22 -1.10 -1.96 -3.34
CA ASN A 22 -1.55 -2.71 -4.51
C ASN A 22 -0.55 -2.62 -5.68
N ILE A 23 -0.02 -1.42 -5.97
CA ILE A 23 0.97 -1.21 -7.03
C ILE A 23 2.21 -2.08 -6.79
N VAL A 24 2.71 -2.13 -5.55
CA VAL A 24 3.91 -2.93 -5.25
C VAL A 24 3.61 -4.42 -5.37
N ILE A 25 2.54 -4.91 -4.75
CA ILE A 25 2.18 -6.34 -4.79
C ILE A 25 1.91 -6.79 -6.22
N HIS A 26 1.14 -6.02 -6.98
CA HIS A 26 0.84 -6.33 -8.37
C HIS A 26 2.11 -6.24 -9.24
N GLY A 27 2.96 -5.24 -9.01
CA GLY A 27 4.26 -5.12 -9.68
C GLY A 27 5.16 -6.32 -9.42
N LEU A 28 5.22 -6.84 -8.19
CA LEU A 28 5.98 -8.04 -7.83
C LEU A 28 5.48 -9.31 -8.54
N ASP A 29 4.18 -9.40 -8.79
CA ASP A 29 3.57 -10.51 -9.54
C ASP A 29 3.83 -10.40 -11.05
N VAL A 30 3.60 -9.21 -11.63
CA VAL A 30 3.81 -8.96 -13.07
C VAL A 30 5.28 -9.10 -13.47
N THR A 31 6.21 -8.68 -12.61
CA THR A 31 7.65 -8.83 -12.84
C THR A 31 8.17 -10.25 -12.55
N GLN A 32 7.32 -11.16 -12.07
CA GLN A 32 7.68 -12.53 -11.65
C GLN A 32 8.75 -12.58 -10.56
N LEU A 33 9.03 -11.46 -9.90
CA LEU A 33 10.01 -11.38 -8.81
C LEU A 33 9.51 -12.10 -7.57
N TRP A 34 8.22 -11.94 -7.24
CA TRP A 34 7.63 -12.54 -6.05
C TRP A 34 6.11 -12.63 -6.14
N ALA A 35 5.59 -13.72 -6.72
CA ALA A 35 4.15 -13.94 -6.92
C ALA A 35 3.39 -14.39 -5.66
N TRP A 36 4.09 -14.78 -4.59
CA TRP A 36 3.48 -15.35 -3.40
C TRP A 36 2.50 -14.41 -2.67
N PRO A 37 2.80 -13.12 -2.41
CA PRO A 37 1.90 -12.23 -1.67
C PRO A 37 0.59 -11.99 -2.43
N TYR A 38 0.68 -11.80 -3.74
CA TYR A 38 -0.49 -11.59 -4.60
C TYR A 38 -1.42 -12.82 -4.59
N LYS A 39 -0.85 -14.02 -4.71
CA LYS A 39 -1.62 -15.28 -4.68
C LYS A 39 -2.28 -15.51 -3.32
N THR A 40 -1.57 -15.25 -2.22
CA THR A 40 -2.11 -15.39 -0.86
C THR A 40 -3.27 -14.43 -0.60
N ILE A 41 -3.13 -13.15 -0.99
CA ILE A 41 -4.18 -12.14 -0.81
C ILE A 41 -5.44 -12.54 -1.60
N LYS A 42 -5.27 -12.97 -2.86
CA LYS A 42 -6.40 -13.45 -3.67
C LYS A 42 -7.07 -14.68 -3.09
N TYR A 43 -6.30 -15.64 -2.58
CA TYR A 43 -6.85 -16.83 -1.96
C TYR A 43 -7.73 -16.48 -0.75
N VAL A 44 -7.21 -15.65 0.17
CA VAL A 44 -7.96 -15.19 1.34
C VAL A 44 -9.20 -14.39 0.95
N ALA A 45 -9.08 -13.50 -0.05
CA ALA A 45 -10.20 -12.71 -0.54
C ALA A 45 -11.30 -13.58 -1.17
N THR A 46 -10.93 -14.61 -1.94
CA THR A 46 -11.90 -15.53 -2.56
C THR A 46 -12.56 -16.43 -1.52
N GLU A 47 -11.82 -16.97 -0.54
CA GLU A 47 -12.39 -17.78 0.55
C GLU A 47 -13.42 -16.99 1.37
N LEU A 48 -13.09 -15.76 1.77
CA LEU A 48 -14.01 -14.90 2.52
C LEU A 48 -15.21 -14.45 1.68
N ALA A 49 -15.02 -14.21 0.38
CA ALA A 49 -16.11 -13.85 -0.52
C ALA A 49 -17.07 -15.03 -0.75
N ASN A 50 -16.57 -16.26 -0.77
CA ASN A 50 -17.40 -17.46 -0.91
C ASN A 50 -18.31 -17.69 0.31
N ALA A 51 -17.93 -17.21 1.50
CA ALA A 51 -18.77 -17.25 2.69
C ALA A 51 -19.98 -16.29 2.61
N LEU A 52 -19.94 -15.28 1.74
CA LEU A 52 -21.01 -14.29 1.53
C LEU A 52 -21.35 -14.14 0.03
N PRO A 53 -22.04 -15.12 -0.57
CA PRO A 53 -22.32 -15.15 -2.02
C PRO A 53 -23.10 -13.93 -2.53
N ALA A 54 -23.98 -13.37 -1.69
CA ALA A 54 -24.81 -12.22 -2.04
C ALA A 54 -24.00 -10.92 -2.31
N ALA A 55 -22.77 -10.83 -1.80
CA ALA A 55 -21.91 -9.65 -1.94
C ALA A 55 -20.47 -10.02 -2.34
N GLN A 56 -20.30 -11.13 -3.05
CA GLN A 56 -18.99 -11.73 -3.33
C GLN A 56 -17.97 -10.73 -3.90
N GLY A 57 -18.37 -9.94 -4.92
CA GLY A 57 -17.48 -8.95 -5.54
C GLY A 57 -17.07 -7.81 -4.59
N LEU A 58 -17.99 -7.33 -3.75
CA LEU A 58 -17.69 -6.28 -2.76
C LEU A 58 -16.74 -6.81 -1.69
N VAL A 59 -17.00 -8.01 -1.17
CA VAL A 59 -16.16 -8.63 -0.14
C VAL A 59 -14.77 -8.90 -0.68
N GLN A 60 -14.67 -9.47 -1.89
CA GLN A 60 -13.38 -9.73 -2.52
C GLN A 60 -12.57 -8.45 -2.72
N TRP A 61 -13.20 -7.38 -3.22
CA TRP A 61 -12.55 -6.08 -3.38
C TRP A 61 -12.09 -5.51 -2.04
N LEU A 62 -12.95 -5.54 -1.01
CA LEU A 62 -12.68 -4.95 0.30
C LEU A 62 -11.56 -5.69 1.05
N VAL A 63 -11.56 -7.02 1.01
CA VAL A 63 -10.51 -7.84 1.62
C VAL A 63 -9.18 -7.63 0.91
N THR A 64 -9.19 -7.65 -0.43
CA THR A 64 -7.98 -7.37 -1.22
C THR A 64 -7.44 -5.98 -0.87
N ALA A 65 -8.33 -4.99 -0.82
CA ALA A 65 -7.98 -3.61 -0.50
C ALA A 65 -7.38 -3.43 0.89
N ALA A 66 -7.98 -4.06 1.89
CA ALA A 66 -7.51 -4.02 3.26
C ALA A 66 -6.11 -4.66 3.38
N LEU A 67 -5.91 -5.82 2.77
CA LEU A 67 -4.62 -6.53 2.81
C LEU A 67 -3.52 -5.78 2.06
N ASP A 68 -3.83 -5.22 0.89
CA ASP A 68 -2.92 -4.38 0.12
C ASP A 68 -2.52 -3.13 0.93
N GLY A 69 -3.48 -2.48 1.60
CA GLY A 69 -3.22 -1.33 2.47
C GLY A 69 -2.35 -1.67 3.69
N VAL A 70 -2.58 -2.81 4.33
CA VAL A 70 -1.73 -3.28 5.43
C VAL A 70 -0.31 -3.54 4.95
N PHE A 71 -0.15 -4.19 3.81
CA PHE A 71 1.17 -4.42 3.21
C PHE A 71 1.86 -3.10 2.84
N GLY A 72 1.13 -2.18 2.19
CA GLY A 72 1.62 -0.84 1.84
C GLY A 72 2.08 -0.05 3.06
N LEU A 73 1.35 -0.15 4.18
CA LEU A 73 1.74 0.47 5.44
C LEU A 73 3.02 -0.14 6.02
N ILE A 74 3.10 -1.47 6.10
CA ILE A 74 4.29 -2.17 6.61
C ILE A 74 5.52 -1.80 5.77
N LEU A 75 5.38 -1.88 4.44
CA LEU A 75 6.43 -1.54 3.50
C LEU A 75 6.83 -0.06 3.59
N GLY A 76 5.86 0.84 3.73
CA GLY A 76 6.10 2.27 3.94
C GLY A 76 6.91 2.52 5.21
N VAL A 77 6.53 1.90 6.34
CA VAL A 77 7.25 2.01 7.61
C VAL A 77 8.69 1.49 7.49
N ILE A 78 8.91 0.39 6.77
CA ILE A 78 10.25 -0.17 6.51
C ILE A 78 11.07 0.76 5.61
N LEU A 79 10.45 1.41 4.61
CA LEU A 79 11.14 2.29 3.67
C LEU A 79 11.50 3.65 4.26
N ILE A 80 10.75 4.18 5.24
CA ILE A 80 11.04 5.49 5.87
C ILE A 80 12.50 5.61 6.39
N PRO A 81 13.03 4.70 7.23
CA PRO A 81 14.40 4.81 7.71
C PRO A 81 15.42 4.67 6.57
N PHE A 82 15.14 3.85 5.56
CA PHE A 82 16.00 3.72 4.39
C PHE A 82 16.04 5.00 3.55
N ALA A 83 14.87 5.56 3.24
CA ALA A 83 14.74 6.79 2.47
C ALA A 83 15.40 7.98 3.20
N THR A 84 15.19 8.10 4.50
CA THR A 84 15.71 9.23 5.29
C THR A 84 17.20 9.12 5.59
N ARG A 85 17.72 7.92 5.87
CA ARG A 85 19.13 7.74 6.28
C ARG A 85 20.09 7.37 5.16
N VAL A 86 19.59 6.86 4.04
CA VAL A 86 20.45 6.43 2.92
C VAL A 86 20.20 7.32 1.70
N VAL A 87 18.94 7.39 1.24
CA VAL A 87 18.61 8.10 -0.01
C VAL A 87 18.75 9.61 0.15
N GLY A 88 18.22 10.19 1.23
CA GLY A 88 18.34 11.62 1.55
C GLY A 88 19.78 12.13 1.53
N PRO A 89 20.71 11.56 2.31
CA PRO A 89 22.10 11.99 2.30
C PRO A 89 22.82 11.67 0.98
N ALA A 90 22.50 10.56 0.30
CA ALA A 90 23.07 10.25 -1.01
C ALA A 90 22.67 11.28 -2.08
N ILE A 91 21.41 11.70 -2.11
CA ILE A 91 20.94 12.77 -3.01
C ILE A 91 21.60 14.10 -2.66
N ALA A 92 21.71 14.44 -1.37
CA ALA A 92 22.36 15.68 -0.93
C ALA A 92 23.86 15.71 -1.27
N ALA A 93 24.53 14.55 -1.27
CA ALA A 93 25.93 14.43 -1.67
C ALA A 93 26.14 14.65 -3.18
N ILE A 94 25.17 14.27 -4.03
CA ILE A 94 25.26 14.40 -5.49
C ILE A 94 24.73 15.77 -5.96
N TRP A 95 23.70 16.30 -5.31
CA TRP A 95 23.05 17.55 -5.68
C TRP A 95 22.94 18.48 -4.45
N PRO A 96 24.01 19.21 -4.08
CA PRO A 96 24.03 20.12 -2.94
C PRO A 96 23.15 21.39 -3.13
N GLY A 97 22.15 21.35 -4.01
CA GLY A 97 21.30 22.48 -4.38
C GLY A 97 20.12 22.68 -3.43
N LYS A 98 20.34 23.57 -2.44
CA LYS A 98 19.36 24.33 -1.64
C LYS A 98 18.69 23.57 -0.48
N SER A 99 19.46 23.35 0.58
CA SER A 99 18.92 23.39 1.94
C SER A 99 18.53 24.83 2.26
N THR A 100 17.24 25.12 2.17
CA THR A 100 16.54 26.20 2.91
C THR A 100 15.16 25.70 3.27
#